data_AF-A0A7S2MRF1-F1
#
_entry.id   AF-A0A7S2MRF1-F1
#
_cell.length_a   1.000
_cell.length_b   1.000
_cell.length_c   1.000
_cell.angle_alpha   90.00
_cell.angle_beta   90.00
_cell.angle_gamma   90.00
#
_symmetry.space_group_name_H-M   'P 1'
#
loop_
_entity.id
_entity.type
_entity.pdbx_description
1 polymer ?
#
loop_
_entity_poly.entity_id
_entity_poly.type
_entity_poly.pdbx_seq_one_letter_code
_entity_poly.pdbx_strand_id
1 'polypeptide(L)'
;MHVETGVPPEELAKLNAKGLLRRIPRDEQQQGMLTSIGSVTHSKGECWPCLFWFRGTCSKSIRCGHCHFVHAGSKHKRIRPSKSLRAKLRGDQSTPPVQDVQYDHNDFDAEVPDDDDGLSPMSRRTPQAKAMVLSTDPLTMAPGRSTAQASRADQFDPPWHVPAVAEVNCVATRMSL
;
A
#
# COMPACT_ATOMS: atom_id res chain seq x y z
N MET A 1 -13.56 -10.64 16.89
CA MET A 1 -12.91 -10.66 15.55
C MET A 1 -13.10 -12.04 14.98
N HIS A 2 -13.46 -12.17 13.70
CA HIS A 2 -13.60 -13.50 13.08
C HIS A 2 -12.21 -14.09 12.81
N VAL A 3 -11.95 -15.31 13.29
CA VAL A 3 -10.60 -15.92 13.33
C VAL A 3 -10.00 -16.07 11.93
N GLU A 4 -10.82 -16.42 10.94
CA GLU A 4 -10.35 -16.66 9.57
C GLU A 4 -10.14 -15.37 8.74
N THR A 5 -10.66 -14.23 9.20
CA THR A 5 -10.68 -13.02 8.35
C THR A 5 -10.10 -11.79 9.04
N GLY A 6 -9.99 -11.81 10.37
CA GLY A 6 -9.54 -10.66 11.17
C GLY A 6 -10.50 -9.48 11.10
N VAL A 7 -11.74 -9.68 10.65
CA VAL A 7 -12.75 -8.63 10.46
C VAL A 7 -13.84 -8.77 11.53
N PRO A 8 -14.45 -7.68 12.04
CA PRO A 8 -15.61 -7.78 12.92
C PRO A 8 -16.81 -8.48 12.24
N PRO A 9 -17.63 -9.24 12.98
CA PRO A 9 -18.71 -10.05 12.40
C PRO A 9 -19.80 -9.20 11.74
N GLU A 10 -20.09 -8.01 12.28
CA GLU A 10 -21.06 -7.07 11.69
C GLU A 10 -20.66 -6.65 10.27
N GLU A 11 -19.36 -6.43 10.08
CA GLU A 11 -18.80 -6.05 8.79
C GLU A 11 -18.85 -7.19 7.79
N LEU A 12 -18.62 -8.42 8.25
CA LEU A 12 -18.76 -9.61 7.43
C LEU A 12 -20.22 -9.76 6.95
N ALA A 13 -21.20 -9.51 7.82
CA ALA A 13 -22.62 -9.50 7.46
C ALA A 13 -22.95 -8.46 6.37
N LYS A 14 -22.38 -7.25 6.45
CA LYS A 14 -22.54 -6.21 5.42
C LYS A 14 -21.94 -6.64 4.07
N LEU A 15 -20.78 -7.29 4.08
CA LEU A 15 -20.15 -7.82 2.86
C LEU A 15 -20.94 -8.99 2.26
N ASN A 16 -21.53 -9.83 3.12
CA ASN A 16 -22.40 -10.92 2.71
C ASN A 16 -23.70 -10.40 2.06
N ALA A 17 -24.35 -9.40 2.68
CA ALA A 17 -25.56 -8.77 2.15
C ALA A 17 -25.33 -8.13 0.77
N LYS A 18 -24.12 -7.62 0.52
CA LYS A 18 -23.70 -7.10 -0.79
C LYS A 18 -23.33 -8.20 -1.80
N GLY A 19 -23.34 -9.47 -1.40
CA GLY A 19 -22.94 -10.61 -2.24
C GLY A 19 -21.46 -10.65 -2.59
N LEU A 20 -20.62 -9.83 -1.93
CA LEU A 20 -19.19 -9.74 -2.26
C LEU A 20 -18.43 -10.98 -1.80
N LEU A 21 -18.76 -11.53 -0.62
CA LEU A 21 -18.08 -12.71 -0.07
C LEU A 21 -18.14 -13.94 -0.99
N ARG A 22 -19.21 -14.08 -1.78
CA ARG A 22 -19.37 -15.18 -2.74
C ARG A 22 -18.44 -15.10 -3.95
N ARG A 23 -18.00 -13.88 -4.32
CA ARG A 23 -17.18 -13.65 -5.51
C ARG A 23 -15.69 -13.77 -5.22
N ILE A 24 -15.30 -13.67 -3.95
CA ILE A 24 -13.90 -13.67 -3.54
C ILE A 24 -13.34 -15.09 -3.66
N PRO A 25 -12.30 -15.31 -4.48
CA PRO A 25 -11.65 -16.61 -4.56
C PRO A 25 -11.02 -17.00 -3.22
N ARG A 26 -11.04 -18.30 -2.91
CA ARG A 26 -10.29 -18.84 -1.77
C ARG A 26 -8.91 -19.27 -2.26
N ASP A 27 -7.88 -18.99 -1.46
CA ASP A 27 -6.53 -19.43 -1.80
C ASP A 27 -6.34 -20.89 -1.37
N GLU A 28 -6.00 -21.76 -2.32
CA GLU A 28 -5.66 -23.17 -2.05
C GLU A 28 -4.27 -23.29 -1.40
N GLN A 29 -3.37 -22.34 -1.68
CA GLN A 29 -1.99 -22.37 -1.19
C GLN A 29 -1.84 -21.98 0.28
N GLN A 30 -2.78 -21.19 0.83
CA GLN A 30 -2.76 -20.72 2.22
C GLN A 30 -4.00 -21.17 2.99
N GLN A 31 -4.27 -22.47 3.00
CA GLN A 31 -5.25 -23.12 3.90
C GLN A 31 -6.72 -22.75 3.66
N GLY A 32 -7.12 -22.36 2.46
CA GLY A 32 -8.53 -22.09 2.13
C GLY A 32 -9.04 -20.74 2.66
N MET A 33 -8.13 -19.86 3.06
CA MET A 33 -8.44 -18.52 3.55
C MET A 33 -9.07 -17.65 2.45
N LEU A 34 -10.01 -16.80 2.84
CA LEU A 34 -10.62 -15.82 1.95
C LEU A 34 -9.56 -14.80 1.52
N THR A 35 -9.43 -14.61 0.21
CA THR A 35 -8.58 -13.56 -0.34
C THR A 35 -9.27 -12.20 -0.27
N SER A 36 -8.83 -11.24 -1.07
CA SER A 36 -9.39 -9.90 -1.12
C SER A 36 -10.38 -9.72 -2.27
N ILE A 37 -11.18 -8.65 -2.22
CA ILE A 37 -12.04 -8.25 -3.34
C ILE A 37 -11.22 -7.98 -4.61
N GLY A 38 -9.99 -7.47 -4.48
CA GLY A 38 -9.09 -7.24 -5.61
C GLY A 38 -8.59 -8.52 -6.30
N SER A 39 -8.74 -9.69 -5.68
CA SER A 39 -8.37 -10.98 -6.26
C SER A 39 -9.42 -11.53 -7.24
N VAL A 40 -10.61 -10.93 -7.37
CA VAL A 40 -11.68 -11.43 -8.25
C VAL A 40 -11.27 -11.48 -9.71
N THR A 41 -10.42 -10.54 -10.16
CA THR A 41 -9.89 -10.52 -11.54
C THR A 41 -8.59 -11.31 -11.69
N HIS A 42 -8.14 -12.02 -10.65
CA HIS A 42 -6.89 -12.78 -10.70
C HIS A 42 -6.90 -13.85 -11.79
N SER A 43 -8.01 -14.58 -11.93
CA SER A 43 -8.18 -15.59 -12.98
C SER A 43 -8.07 -15.03 -14.40
N LYS A 44 -8.27 -13.72 -14.58
CA LYS A 44 -8.12 -13.03 -15.87
C LYS A 44 -6.71 -12.47 -16.10
N GLY A 45 -5.85 -12.45 -15.09
CA GLY A 45 -4.51 -11.84 -15.15
C GLY A 45 -4.50 -10.31 -15.08
N GLU A 46 -5.66 -9.65 -15.01
CA GLU A 46 -5.80 -8.18 -14.95
C GLU A 46 -5.76 -7.61 -13.52
N CYS A 47 -5.22 -8.36 -12.57
CA CYS A 47 -5.19 -7.96 -11.16
C CYS A 47 -3.87 -7.31 -10.77
N TRP A 48 -3.91 -6.46 -9.75
CA TRP A 48 -2.74 -5.76 -9.24
C TRP A 48 -2.28 -6.35 -7.91
N PRO A 49 -1.02 -6.80 -7.75
CA PRO A 49 -0.55 -7.42 -6.53
C PRO A 49 -0.54 -6.44 -5.35
N CYS A 50 -0.96 -6.91 -4.17
CA CYS A 50 -0.94 -6.11 -2.96
C CYS A 50 0.46 -6.09 -2.31
N LEU A 51 1.09 -4.91 -2.29
CA LEU A 51 2.42 -4.72 -1.69
C LEU A 51 2.45 -4.96 -0.17
N PHE A 52 1.35 -4.68 0.53
CA PHE A 52 1.26 -4.83 1.99
C PHE A 52 0.97 -6.27 2.40
N TRP A 53 0.12 -6.97 1.63
CA TRP A 53 -0.18 -8.38 1.90
C TRP A 53 1.04 -9.26 1.69
N PHE A 54 1.84 -8.98 0.65
CA PHE A 54 3.11 -9.68 0.42
C PHE A 54 4.13 -9.53 1.57
N ARG A 55 3.95 -8.55 2.47
CA ARG A 55 4.75 -8.35 3.68
C ARG A 55 4.02 -8.76 4.97
N GLY A 56 2.80 -9.28 4.89
CA GLY A 56 1.98 -9.64 6.04
C GLY A 56 1.42 -8.45 6.85
N THR A 57 1.42 -7.24 6.29
CA THR A 57 1.02 -6.00 7.01
C THR A 57 -0.23 -5.34 6.44
N CYS A 58 -1.04 -6.06 5.66
CA CYS A 58 -2.25 -5.52 5.06
C CYS A 58 -3.34 -5.30 6.12
N SER A 59 -3.62 -4.04 6.45
CA SER A 59 -4.70 -3.67 7.39
C SER A 59 -6.11 -3.81 6.80
N LYS A 60 -6.23 -3.89 5.47
CA LYS A 60 -7.53 -3.91 4.77
C LYS A 60 -8.17 -5.29 4.67
N SER A 61 -7.45 -6.36 5.00
CA SER A 61 -7.91 -7.76 4.92
C SER A 61 -8.74 -8.02 3.64
N ILE A 62 -9.95 -8.56 3.76
CA ILE A 62 -10.88 -8.87 2.67
C ILE A 62 -11.25 -7.65 1.83
N ARG A 63 -11.31 -6.44 2.43
CA ARG A 63 -11.67 -5.20 1.74
C ARG A 63 -10.55 -4.64 0.87
N CYS A 64 -9.39 -5.29 0.81
CA CYS A 64 -8.31 -4.83 -0.03
C CYS A 64 -8.72 -4.86 -1.51
N GLY A 65 -8.54 -3.74 -2.21
CA GLY A 65 -8.78 -3.65 -3.66
C GLY A 65 -7.64 -4.22 -4.51
N HIS A 66 -6.62 -4.82 -3.88
CA HIS A 66 -5.47 -5.41 -4.56
C HIS A 66 -5.43 -6.91 -4.32
N CYS A 67 -4.87 -7.64 -5.26
CA CYS A 67 -4.75 -9.08 -5.24
C CYS A 67 -3.88 -9.57 -4.07
N HIS A 68 -4.41 -10.53 -3.33
CA HIS A 68 -3.73 -11.27 -2.27
C HIS A 68 -3.24 -12.65 -2.75
N PHE A 69 -2.94 -12.81 -4.05
CA PHE A 69 -2.28 -14.00 -4.56
C PHE A 69 -0.78 -13.76 -4.75
N VAL A 70 -0.02 -14.85 -4.74
CA VAL A 70 1.41 -14.81 -5.07
C VAL A 70 1.56 -14.62 -6.58
N HIS A 71 2.15 -13.52 -7.00
CA HIS A 71 2.43 -13.22 -8.41
C HIS A 71 3.91 -13.42 -8.72
N ALA A 72 4.21 -14.17 -9.79
CA ALA A 72 5.56 -14.29 -10.32
C ALA A 72 6.09 -12.89 -10.72
N GLY A 73 7.16 -12.44 -10.06
CA GLY A 73 7.74 -11.11 -10.26
C GLY A 73 7.35 -10.05 -9.22
N SER A 74 6.51 -10.38 -8.24
CA SER A 74 6.30 -9.53 -7.06
C SER A 74 7.53 -9.57 -6.16
N LYS A 75 8.52 -8.72 -6.45
CA LYS A 75 9.69 -8.54 -5.58
C LYS A 75 9.30 -7.73 -4.35
N HIS A 76 9.96 -7.98 -3.21
CA HIS A 76 9.85 -7.15 -2.01
C HIS A 76 10.37 -5.73 -2.30
N LYS A 77 9.52 -4.88 -2.88
CA LYS A 77 9.85 -3.47 -3.07
C LYS A 77 9.82 -2.78 -1.71
N ARG A 78 10.85 -2.00 -1.42
CA ARG A 78 10.91 -1.18 -0.21
C ARG A 78 9.72 -0.21 -0.21
N ILE A 79 8.83 -0.35 0.76
CA ILE A 79 7.73 0.61 0.97
C ILE A 79 8.36 1.93 1.39
N ARG A 80 8.12 2.97 0.60
CA ARG A 80 8.55 4.32 0.94
C ARG A 80 7.60 4.87 2.02
N PRO A 81 8.10 5.29 3.20
CA PRO A 81 7.24 5.88 4.23
C PRO A 81 6.58 7.18 3.72
N SER A 82 5.48 7.57 4.35
CA SER A 82 4.71 8.76 3.98
C SER A 82 5.55 10.04 4.03
N LYS A 83 5.14 11.10 3.32
CA LYS A 83 5.85 12.38 3.29
C LYS A 83 6.04 12.95 4.70
N SER A 84 5.00 12.90 5.54
CA SER A 84 5.04 13.36 6.92
C SER A 84 6.04 12.57 7.77
N LEU A 85 6.01 11.24 7.71
CA LEU A 85 6.97 10.41 8.46
C LEU A 85 8.42 10.66 8.00
N ARG A 86 8.65 10.84 6.69
CA ARG A 86 9.97 11.22 6.18
C ARG A 86 10.44 12.58 6.68
N ALA A 87 9.53 13.53 6.89
CA ALA A 87 9.86 14.84 7.43
C ALA A 87 10.20 14.75 8.93
N LYS A 88 9.41 13.99 9.71
CA LYS A 88 9.69 13.74 11.14
C LYS A 88 11.04 13.08 11.35
N LEU A 89 11.34 12.00 10.63
CA LEU A 89 12.62 11.31 10.71
C LEU A 89 13.84 12.19 10.32
N ARG A 90 13.62 13.31 9.62
CA ARG A 90 14.65 14.30 9.31
C ARG A 90 14.72 15.41 10.37
N GLY A 91 13.58 15.77 10.97
CA GLY A 91 13.47 16.78 12.01
C GLY A 91 13.91 16.31 13.40
N ASP A 92 13.70 15.03 13.73
CA ASP A 92 14.08 14.46 15.04
C ASP A 92 15.61 14.31 15.23
N GLN A 93 16.43 14.62 14.22
CA GLN A 93 17.88 14.60 14.36
C GLN A 93 18.46 15.91 14.95
N SER A 94 17.63 16.89 15.30
CA SER A 94 18.09 18.14 15.93
C SER A 94 17.85 18.23 17.44
N THR A 95 17.30 17.20 18.10
CA THR A 95 17.29 17.15 19.56
C THR A 95 18.50 16.32 20.03
N PRO A 96 19.59 16.95 20.49
CA PRO A 96 20.63 16.22 21.20
C PRO A 96 20.01 15.49 22.41
N PRO A 97 20.58 14.36 22.85
CA PRO A 97 20.11 13.68 24.06
C PRO A 97 20.09 14.71 25.19
N VAL A 98 18.89 14.95 25.74
CA VAL A 98 18.76 15.70 26.99
C VAL A 98 19.57 14.95 28.04
N GLN A 99 20.74 15.49 28.37
CA GLN A 99 21.45 15.09 29.56
C GLN A 99 20.56 15.49 30.73
N ASP A 100 20.31 14.56 31.64
CA ASP A 100 19.58 14.79 32.89
C ASP A 100 20.29 15.89 33.68
N VAL A 101 19.91 17.14 33.45
CA VAL A 101 20.23 18.23 34.36
C VAL A 101 19.36 18.01 35.58
N GLN A 102 19.99 17.52 36.66
CA GLN A 102 19.40 17.53 37.99
C GLN A 102 19.05 18.97 38.33
N TYR A 103 17.77 19.33 38.20
CA TYR A 103 17.24 20.57 38.72
C TYR A 103 17.05 20.37 40.21
N ASP A 104 18.07 20.72 40.99
CA ASP A 104 17.99 20.78 42.45
C ASP A 104 16.85 21.72 42.83
N HIS A 105 15.73 21.13 43.26
CA HIS A 105 14.55 21.81 43.79
C HIS A 105 14.79 22.28 45.23
N ASN A 106 15.85 23.06 45.46
CA ASN A 106 16.12 23.66 46.77
C ASN A 106 16.62 25.10 46.61
N ASP A 107 15.73 26.02 46.23
CA ASP A 107 15.90 27.46 46.49
C ASP A 107 14.55 28.20 46.51
N PHE A 108 13.64 27.73 47.38
CA PHE A 108 12.32 28.33 47.61
C PHE A 108 12.36 29.25 48.84
N ASP A 109 13.22 30.27 48.84
CA ASP A 109 13.10 31.43 49.73
C ASP A 109 13.68 32.69 49.06
N ALA A 110 13.40 32.87 47.76
CA ALA A 110 13.54 34.15 47.11
C ALA A 110 12.15 34.81 47.06
N GLU A 111 11.95 35.81 47.91
CA GLU A 111 10.77 36.66 47.91
C GLU A 111 10.49 37.16 46.48
N VAL A 112 9.32 36.80 45.96
CA VAL A 112 8.81 37.29 44.69
C VAL A 112 8.15 38.64 44.97
N PRO A 113 8.65 39.76 44.45
CA PRO A 113 7.97 41.04 44.58
C PRO A 113 6.65 40.99 43.80
N ASP A 114 5.57 41.40 44.46
CA ASP A 114 4.24 41.58 43.87
C ASP A 114 4.23 42.79 42.92
N ASP A 115 4.78 42.64 41.71
CA ASP A 115 4.58 43.60 40.63
C ASP A 115 3.40 43.14 39.75
N ASP A 116 2.21 43.57 40.19
CA ASP A 116 1.00 43.76 39.39
C ASP A 116 1.28 44.76 38.27
N ASP A 117 1.36 44.30 37.02
CA ASP A 117 1.08 45.15 35.86
C ASP A 117 0.58 44.31 34.66
N GLY A 118 -0.69 44.56 34.34
CA GLY A 118 -1.51 43.77 33.43
C GLY A 118 -0.95 43.52 32.03
N LEU A 119 -1.08 42.27 31.57
CA LEU A 119 -1.07 41.95 30.15
C LEU A 119 -2.47 41.59 29.66
N SER A 120 -2.99 42.48 28.82
CA SER A 120 -4.17 42.26 27.98
C SER A 120 -4.04 40.97 27.14
N PRO A 121 -5.15 40.23 26.91
CA PRO A 121 -5.10 39.03 26.10
C PRO A 121 -4.91 39.40 24.62
N MET A 122 -3.77 39.03 24.05
CA MET A 122 -3.56 39.11 22.60
C MET A 122 -4.56 38.19 21.89
N SER A 123 -5.48 38.82 21.16
CA SER A 123 -6.48 38.21 20.29
C SER A 123 -5.84 37.20 19.33
N ARG A 124 -6.28 35.95 19.41
CA ARG A 124 -5.93 34.88 18.47
C ARG A 124 -6.49 35.26 17.10
N ARG A 125 -5.62 35.68 16.18
CA ARG A 125 -5.98 35.86 14.77
C ARG A 125 -6.35 34.50 14.19
N THR A 126 -7.64 34.28 13.96
CA THR A 126 -8.14 33.16 13.16
C THR A 126 -7.61 33.30 11.73
N PRO A 127 -7.09 32.22 11.11
CA PRO A 127 -6.72 32.26 9.70
C PRO A 127 -7.97 32.44 8.85
N GLN A 128 -8.02 33.56 8.12
CA GLN A 128 -9.11 33.91 7.21
C GLN A 128 -9.24 32.82 6.14
N ALA A 129 -10.42 32.22 6.03
CA ALA A 129 -10.77 31.28 4.97
C ALA A 129 -10.61 31.99 3.62
N LYS A 130 -9.63 31.56 2.83
CA LYS A 130 -9.42 32.08 1.47
C LYS A 130 -10.55 31.56 0.60
N ALA A 131 -11.40 32.48 0.13
CA ALA A 131 -12.52 32.20 -0.76
C ALA A 131 -12.03 31.43 -2.00
N MET A 132 -12.65 30.27 -2.24
CA MET A 132 -12.49 29.49 -3.47
C MET A 132 -13.30 30.21 -4.55
N VAL A 133 -12.63 30.90 -5.46
CA VAL A 133 -13.25 31.33 -6.71
C VAL A 133 -13.36 30.12 -7.63
N LEU A 134 -14.61 29.73 -7.93
CA LEU A 134 -14.95 28.77 -8.98
C LEU A 134 -14.79 29.48 -10.33
N SER A 135 -13.63 29.32 -10.96
CA SER A 135 -13.47 29.62 -12.39
C SER A 135 -13.90 28.40 -13.19
N THR A 136 -15.11 28.47 -13.71
CA THR A 136 -15.64 27.58 -14.74
C THR A 136 -15.04 27.98 -16.09
N ASP A 137 -14.00 27.27 -16.51
CA ASP A 137 -13.47 27.41 -17.87
C ASP A 137 -14.06 26.32 -18.78
N PRO A 138 -14.79 26.70 -19.86
CA PRO A 138 -15.38 25.77 -20.79
C PRO A 138 -14.34 25.12 -21.71
N LEU A 139 -14.60 23.85 -22.01
CA LEU A 139 -13.94 22.97 -22.97
C LEU A 139 -13.55 23.67 -24.28
N THR A 140 -12.27 23.97 -24.45
CA THR A 140 -11.68 24.20 -25.78
C THR A 140 -11.22 22.87 -26.34
N MET A 141 -12.02 22.32 -27.26
CA MET A 141 -11.65 21.20 -28.11
C MET A 141 -10.57 21.61 -29.10
N ALA A 142 -9.42 20.93 -29.07
CA ALA A 142 -8.41 21.01 -30.13
C ALA A 142 -8.49 19.75 -31.01
N PRO A 143 -8.65 19.88 -32.34
CA PRO A 143 -8.58 18.75 -33.25
C PRO A 143 -7.14 18.40 -33.66
N GLY A 144 -6.89 17.10 -33.78
CA GLY A 144 -6.13 16.46 -34.87
C GLY A 144 -4.64 16.76 -35.02
N ARG A 145 -3.78 15.84 -34.57
CA ARG A 145 -2.49 15.58 -35.23
C ARG A 145 -2.42 14.14 -35.70
N SER A 146 -2.76 13.97 -36.98
CA SER A 146 -2.46 12.79 -37.79
C SER A 146 -1.01 12.81 -38.28
N THR A 147 -0.56 11.65 -38.74
CA THR A 147 0.66 11.29 -39.49
C THR A 147 1.91 10.96 -38.66
N ALA A 148 2.17 9.66 -38.51
CA ALA A 148 3.18 8.97 -39.33
C ALA A 148 3.27 7.51 -38.87
N GLN A 149 2.94 6.59 -39.78
CA GLN A 149 3.27 5.18 -39.67
C GLN A 149 4.79 5.03 -39.73
N ALA A 150 5.38 4.40 -38.71
CA ALA A 150 6.70 3.80 -38.82
C ALA A 150 6.55 2.32 -38.51
N SER A 151 6.33 1.53 -39.56
CA SER A 151 6.48 0.09 -39.53
C SER A 151 7.94 -0.24 -39.22
N ARG A 152 8.20 -0.69 -38.00
CA ARG A 152 9.48 -1.29 -37.64
C ARG A 152 9.19 -2.67 -37.06
N ALA A 153 8.96 -3.60 -37.99
CA ALA A 153 9.13 -5.01 -37.73
C ALA A 153 10.63 -5.22 -37.50
N ASP A 154 11.04 -5.29 -36.24
CA ASP A 154 12.33 -5.82 -35.86
C ASP A 154 12.09 -6.87 -34.78
N GLN A 155 12.60 -8.06 -35.05
CA GLN A 155 12.48 -9.28 -34.28
C GLN A 155 12.72 -9.07 -32.77
N PHE A 156 11.77 -9.49 -31.95
CA PHE A 156 12.04 -9.86 -30.56
C PHE A 156 11.71 -11.35 -30.40
N ASP A 157 12.73 -12.17 -30.54
CA ASP A 157 12.69 -13.58 -30.19
C ASP A 157 12.45 -13.72 -28.67
N PRO A 158 11.41 -14.44 -28.22
CA PRO A 158 11.18 -14.69 -26.80
C PRO A 158 12.24 -15.67 -26.22
N PRO A 159 12.81 -15.40 -25.03
CA PRO A 159 13.97 -16.13 -24.49
C PRO A 159 13.64 -17.49 -23.83
N TRP A 160 12.59 -18.20 -24.27
CA TRP A 160 12.21 -19.47 -23.65
C TRP A 160 11.94 -20.58 -24.67
N HIS A 161 12.84 -20.78 -25.63
CA HIS A 161 12.88 -22.09 -26.29
C HIS A 161 13.51 -23.11 -25.34
N VAL A 162 12.66 -23.89 -24.68
CA VAL A 162 13.01 -25.13 -24.00
C VAL A 162 13.27 -26.20 -25.08
N PRO A 163 14.48 -26.79 -25.18
CA PRO A 163 14.71 -27.87 -26.11
C PRO A 163 13.88 -29.10 -25.71
N ALA A 164 13.28 -29.72 -26.72
CA ALA A 164 12.51 -30.95 -26.62
C ALA A 164 13.33 -32.06 -25.95
N VAL A 165 12.69 -32.74 -25.00
CA VAL A 165 13.19 -33.93 -24.31
C VAL A 165 13.62 -34.98 -25.34
N ALA A 166 14.88 -35.40 -25.27
CA ALA A 166 15.36 -36.56 -25.99
C ALA A 166 14.71 -37.82 -25.41
N GLU A 167 14.01 -38.56 -26.26
CA GLU A 167 13.45 -39.87 -25.98
C GLU A 167 14.58 -40.81 -25.55
N VAL A 168 14.60 -41.21 -24.28
CA VAL A 168 15.44 -42.31 -23.81
C VAL A 168 14.78 -43.58 -24.31
N ASN A 169 15.36 -44.12 -25.38
CA ASN A 169 14.98 -45.37 -26.00
C ASN A 169 15.18 -46.53 -25.00
N CYS A 170 14.08 -47.04 -24.45
CA CYS A 170 14.07 -48.29 -23.67
C CYS A 170 14.42 -49.46 -24.60
N VAL A 171 15.69 -49.86 -24.64
CA VAL A 171 16.08 -51.15 -25.22
C VAL A 171 15.69 -52.25 -24.23
N ALA A 172 14.57 -52.89 -24.52
CA ALA A 172 14.14 -54.13 -23.90
C ALA A 172 15.07 -55.27 -24.31
N THR A 173 16.04 -55.63 -23.45
CA THR A 173 16.73 -56.91 -23.58
C THR A 173 15.91 -57.99 -22.89
N ARG A 174 15.05 -58.64 -23.68
CA ARG A 174 14.66 -60.03 -23.46
C ARG A 174 15.91 -60.89 -23.68
N MET A 175 16.34 -61.65 -22.69
CA MET A 175 17.02 -62.92 -22.96
C MET A 175 16.59 -63.95 -21.90
N SER A 176 16.06 -65.03 -22.45
CA SER A 176 15.51 -66.22 -21.81
C SER A 176 16.59 -67.16 -21.30
N LEU A 177 16.11 -68.11 -20.48
CA LEU A 177 16.68 -69.40 -20.04
C LEU A 177 17.53 -69.36 -18.77
#